data_AF-A0A845BN94-F1
#
_entry.id   AF-A0A845BN94-F1
#
_cell.length_a   1.000
_cell.length_b   1.000
_cell.length_c   1.000
_cell.angle_alpha   90.00
_cell.angle_beta   90.00
_cell.angle_gamma   90.00
#
_symmetry.space_group_name_H-M   'P 1'
#
loop_
_entity.id
_entity.type
_entity.pdbx_description
1 polymer ?
#
loop_
_entity_poly.entity_id
_entity_poly.type
_entity_poly.pdbx_seq_one_letter_code
_entity_poly.pdbx_strand_id
1 'polypeptide(L)'
;MAEKWLEREVARGLQGMLALRLNGAPPEDSVTLTLDIWLEALSGQPIAWDERLDARRIQQAFRLLYSHCDRWPTPRVFMDHLPARPPLMALPPPKMTEAQRQKNLTRLRTMMAQLGKKMTPNTQE
;
A
#
# COMPACT_ATOMS: atom_id res chain seq x y z
N MET A 1 -9.82 -10.57 18.13
CA MET A 1 -8.87 -11.69 18.09
C MET A 1 -8.09 -11.56 16.80
N ALA A 2 -6.76 -11.43 16.87
CA ALA A 2 -5.94 -11.37 15.67
C ALA A 2 -6.12 -12.65 14.86
N GLU A 3 -6.12 -12.54 13.53
CA GLU A 3 -6.20 -13.73 12.67
C GLU A 3 -4.93 -14.58 12.89
N LYS A 4 -5.08 -15.91 13.00
CA LYS A 4 -3.98 -16.83 13.36
C LYS A 4 -2.75 -16.69 12.45
N TRP A 5 -2.95 -16.30 11.19
CA TRP A 5 -1.85 -16.08 10.26
C TRP A 5 -1.07 -14.80 10.59
N LEU A 6 -1.75 -13.72 10.99
CA LEU A 6 -1.13 -12.45 11.33
C LEU A 6 -0.21 -12.62 12.55
N GLU A 7 -0.72 -13.29 13.59
CA GLU A 7 0.05 -13.69 14.77
C GLU A 7 1.32 -14.46 14.37
N ARG A 8 1.19 -15.47 13.52
CA ARG A 8 2.32 -16.28 13.05
C ARG A 8 3.38 -15.46 12.32
N GLU A 9 2.98 -14.56 11.42
CA GLU A 9 3.93 -13.73 10.65
C GLU A 9 4.62 -12.69 11.55
N VAL A 10 3.88 -12.07 12.48
CA VAL A 10 4.43 -11.09 13.44
C VAL A 10 5.35 -11.78 14.45
N ALA A 11 4.96 -12.92 15.01
CA ALA A 11 5.78 -13.70 15.93
C ALA A 11 7.11 -14.09 15.29
N ARG A 12 7.08 -14.59 14.04
CA ARG A 12 8.29 -14.91 13.28
C ARG A 12 9.18 -13.69 13.06
N GLY A 13 8.57 -12.54 12.75
CA GLY A 13 9.25 -11.26 12.62
C GLY A 13 9.98 -10.83 13.89
N LEU A 14 9.27 -10.84 15.00
CA LEU A 14 9.81 -10.46 16.32
C LEU A 14 10.89 -11.42 16.80
N GLN A 15 10.74 -12.73 16.56
CA GLN A 15 11.80 -13.72 16.86
C GLN A 15 13.09 -13.40 16.11
N GLY A 16 13.00 -13.00 14.84
CA GLY A 16 14.16 -12.55 14.07
C GLY A 16 14.83 -11.33 14.68
N MET A 17 14.04 -10.36 15.16
CA MET A 17 14.59 -9.18 15.85
C MET A 17 15.25 -9.55 17.18
N LEU A 18 14.66 -10.46 17.95
CA LEU A 18 15.22 -10.92 19.23
C LEU A 18 16.58 -11.60 19.03
N ALA A 19 16.75 -12.34 17.93
CA ALA A 19 18.02 -12.96 17.58
C ALA A 19 19.14 -11.95 17.33
N LEU A 20 18.82 -10.73 16.88
CA LEU A 20 19.80 -9.65 16.68
C LEU A 20 20.24 -8.99 18.00
N ARG A 21 19.52 -9.22 19.11
CA ARG A 21 19.81 -8.64 20.44
C ARG A 21 20.03 -7.12 20.39
N LEU A 22 19.20 -6.43 19.62
CA LEU A 22 19.27 -4.98 19.47
C LEU A 22 19.13 -4.26 20.81
N ASN A 23 19.73 -3.08 20.92
CA ASN A 23 19.58 -2.25 22.12
C ASN A 23 18.10 -1.88 22.34
N GLY A 24 17.60 -2.07 23.55
CA GLY A 24 16.21 -1.86 23.92
C GLY A 24 15.29 -3.03 23.59
N ALA A 25 15.82 -4.20 23.20
CA ALA A 25 15.04 -5.41 23.04
C ALA A 25 14.36 -5.81 24.36
N PRO A 26 13.13 -6.36 24.31
CA PRO A 26 12.45 -6.78 25.52
C PRO A 26 13.20 -7.94 26.19
N PRO A 27 13.12 -8.06 27.52
CA PRO A 27 13.62 -9.22 28.23
C PRO A 27 12.81 -10.48 27.86
N GLU A 28 13.41 -11.65 28.10
CA GLU A 28 12.87 -12.95 27.67
C GLU A 28 11.48 -13.25 28.25
N ASP A 29 11.25 -12.89 29.51
CA ASP A 29 9.97 -13.03 30.22
C ASP A 29 8.85 -12.15 29.65
N SER A 30 9.21 -11.12 28.88
CA SER A 30 8.29 -10.13 28.31
C SER A 30 8.09 -10.30 26.80
N VAL A 31 8.66 -11.35 26.18
CA VAL A 31 8.56 -11.59 24.73
C VAL A 31 7.12 -11.83 24.31
N THR A 32 6.37 -12.66 25.03
CA THR A 32 4.96 -12.95 24.74
C THR A 32 4.11 -11.69 24.84
N LEU A 33 4.29 -10.91 25.91
CA LEU A 33 3.59 -9.63 26.07
C LEU A 33 3.93 -8.65 24.95
N THR A 34 5.20 -8.64 24.50
CA THR A 34 5.60 -7.80 23.37
C THR A 34 4.86 -8.20 22.10
N LEU A 35 4.73 -9.50 21.81
CA LEU A 35 3.94 -9.99 20.68
C LEU A 35 2.48 -9.54 20.79
N ASP A 36 1.85 -9.70 21.96
CA ASP A 36 0.46 -9.32 22.18
C ASP A 36 0.24 -7.82 21.88
N ILE A 37 1.09 -6.94 22.41
CA ILE A 37 1.02 -5.49 22.17
C ILE A 37 1.23 -5.15 20.70
N TRP A 38 2.13 -5.86 20.00
CA TRP A 38 2.31 -5.68 18.57
C TRP A 38 1.06 -6.09 17.78
N LEU A 39 0.42 -7.20 18.16
CA LEU A 39 -0.81 -7.64 17.51
C LEU A 39 -1.98 -6.71 17.77
N GLU A 40 -2.10 -6.16 18.98
CA GLU A 40 -3.08 -5.12 19.28
C GLU A 40 -2.84 -3.86 18.45
N ALA A 41 -1.60 -3.38 18.37
CA ALA A 41 -1.24 -2.19 17.60
C ALA A 41 -1.52 -2.35 16.09
N LEU A 42 -1.26 -3.54 15.53
CA LEU A 42 -1.51 -3.86 14.13
C LEU A 42 -3.00 -4.11 13.84
N SER A 43 -3.70 -4.79 14.74
CA SER A 43 -5.15 -5.05 14.60
C SER A 43 -5.98 -3.78 14.78
N GLY A 44 -5.48 -2.79 15.50
CA GLY A 44 -6.11 -1.47 15.66
C GLY A 44 -5.96 -0.55 14.45
N GLN A 45 -5.15 -0.91 13.45
CA GLN A 45 -5.03 -0.13 12.22
C GLN A 45 -6.30 -0.24 11.36
N PRO A 46 -6.68 0.80 10.61
CA PRO A 46 -7.81 0.76 9.67
C PRO A 46 -7.44 -0.02 8.39
N ILE A 47 -6.89 -1.22 8.55
CA ILE A 47 -6.44 -2.12 7.49
C ILE A 47 -7.24 -3.41 7.61
N ALA A 48 -8.00 -3.74 6.56
CA ALA A 48 -8.65 -5.04 6.45
C ALA A 48 -7.61 -6.08 6.05
N TRP A 49 -6.86 -6.60 7.03
CA TRP A 49 -5.78 -7.57 6.82
C TRP A 49 -6.27 -8.80 6.06
N ASP A 50 -5.50 -9.22 5.05
CA ASP A 50 -5.77 -10.38 4.20
C ASP A 50 -4.48 -11.16 3.99
N GLU A 51 -4.46 -12.45 4.36
CA GLU A 51 -3.24 -13.27 4.33
C GLU A 51 -2.59 -13.28 2.94
N ARG A 52 -3.41 -13.33 1.88
CA ARG A 52 -2.94 -13.44 0.50
C ARG A 52 -2.30 -12.14 0.01
N LEU A 53 -2.79 -11.00 0.46
CA LEU A 53 -2.28 -9.68 0.11
C LEU A 53 -1.16 -9.21 1.04
N ASP A 54 -1.19 -9.61 2.31
CA ASP A 54 -0.41 -8.95 3.35
C ASP A 54 0.70 -9.80 3.96
N ALA A 55 0.63 -11.14 3.95
CA ALA A 55 1.67 -11.97 4.57
C ALA A 55 3.07 -11.66 4.01
N ARG A 56 3.19 -11.50 2.68
CA ARG A 56 4.45 -11.12 2.03
C ARG A 56 4.90 -9.70 2.39
N ARG A 57 3.97 -8.76 2.52
CA ARG A 57 4.26 -7.37 2.88
C ARG A 57 4.82 -7.28 4.30
N ILE A 58 4.21 -8.02 5.24
CA ILE A 58 4.66 -8.11 6.63
C ILE A 58 6.06 -8.73 6.71
N GLN A 59 6.29 -9.85 6.01
CA GLN A 59 7.61 -10.47 5.93
C GLN A 59 8.67 -9.51 5.37
N GLN A 60 8.33 -8.74 4.33
CA GLN A 60 9.22 -7.74 3.75
C GLN A 60 9.51 -6.59 4.71
N ALA A 61 8.50 -6.08 5.42
CA ALA A 61 8.66 -5.04 6.41
C ALA A 61 9.66 -5.47 7.50
N PHE A 62 9.51 -6.67 8.07
CA PHE A 62 10.48 -7.19 9.03
C PHE A 62 11.88 -7.34 8.44
N ARG A 63 12.03 -7.85 7.21
CA ARG A 63 13.35 -7.91 6.55
C ARG A 63 14.02 -6.54 6.42
N LEU A 64 13.24 -5.48 6.17
CA LEU A 64 13.76 -4.12 6.16
C LEU A 64 14.19 -3.70 7.57
N LEU A 65 13.38 -3.97 8.60
CA LEU A 65 13.77 -3.66 9.98
C LEU A 65 15.06 -4.38 10.40
N TYR A 66 15.26 -5.63 9.95
CA TYR A 66 16.47 -6.41 10.24
C TYR A 66 17.74 -5.74 9.74
N SER A 67 17.68 -5.01 8.62
CA SER A 67 18.85 -4.35 8.03
C SER A 67 18.99 -2.88 8.40
N HIS A 68 17.93 -2.21 8.85
CA HIS A 68 17.93 -0.75 9.08
C HIS A 68 17.86 -0.35 10.56
N CYS A 69 17.49 -1.25 11.48
CA CYS A 69 17.33 -0.89 12.89
C CYS A 69 18.57 -1.21 13.72
N ASP A 70 19.17 -0.18 14.33
CA ASP A 70 20.22 -0.32 15.35
C ASP A 70 19.67 -0.49 16.79
N ARG A 71 18.37 -0.21 16.97
CA ARG A 71 17.65 -0.31 18.24
C ARG A 71 16.32 -1.02 18.02
N TRP A 72 15.77 -1.60 19.09
CA TRP A 72 14.49 -2.26 19.03
C TRP A 72 13.38 -1.29 18.56
N PRO A 73 12.67 -1.60 17.46
CA PRO A 73 11.69 -0.69 16.89
C PRO A 73 10.37 -0.69 17.66
N THR A 74 9.60 0.39 17.51
CA THR A 74 8.19 0.43 17.92
C THR A 74 7.29 -0.10 16.78
N PRO A 75 6.03 -0.51 17.06
CA PRO A 75 5.10 -0.93 16.01
C PRO A 75 4.90 0.14 14.92
N ARG A 76 5.03 1.43 15.28
CA ARG A 76 4.95 2.54 14.30
C ARG A 76 6.04 2.45 13.25
N VAL A 77 7.28 2.15 13.65
CA VAL A 77 8.41 2.03 12.71
C VAL A 77 8.15 0.88 11.73
N PHE A 78 7.54 -0.22 12.20
CA PHE A 78 7.11 -1.29 11.30
C PHE A 78 6.07 -0.80 10.26
N MET A 79 5.09 -0.01 10.68
CA MET A 79 4.08 0.55 9.77
C MET A 79 4.70 1.45 8.71
N ASP A 80 5.70 2.25 9.07
CA ASP A 80 6.44 3.12 8.14
C ASP A 80 7.22 2.31 7.08
N HIS A 81 7.62 1.08 7.42
CA HIS A 81 8.34 0.16 6.52
C HIS A 81 7.43 -0.87 5.84
N LEU A 82 6.12 -0.81 6.06
CA LEU A 82 5.17 -1.75 5.46
C LEU A 82 4.95 -1.38 3.98
N PRO A 83 5.40 -2.23 3.02
CA PRO A 83 5.24 -1.91 1.60
C PRO A 83 3.78 -1.73 1.23
N ALA A 84 3.43 -0.90 0.25
CA ALA A 84 2.03 -0.76 -0.21
C ALA A 84 1.46 -2.10 -0.75
N ARG A 85 0.13 -2.24 -0.73
CA ARG A 85 -0.51 -3.39 -1.41
C ARG A 85 -0.24 -3.32 -2.92
N PRO A 86 -0.09 -4.47 -3.60
CA PRO A 86 -0.08 -4.49 -5.06
C PRO A 86 -1.30 -3.75 -5.60
N PRO A 87 -1.17 -2.94 -6.66
CA PRO A 87 -2.30 -2.25 -7.25
C PRO A 87 -3.32 -3.29 -7.73
N LEU A 88 -4.60 -2.98 -7.53
CA LEU A 88 -5.68 -3.79 -8.09
C LEU A 88 -5.55 -3.79 -9.61
N MET A 89 -5.84 -4.94 -10.23
CA MET A 89 -5.91 -5.01 -11.68
C MET A 89 -6.97 -4.01 -12.18
N ALA A 90 -6.56 -3.09 -13.04
CA ALA A 90 -7.49 -2.11 -13.60
C ALA A 90 -8.61 -2.84 -14.34
N LEU A 91 -9.85 -2.38 -14.13
CA LEU A 91 -10.96 -2.85 -14.95
C LEU A 91 -10.66 -2.53 -16.42
N PRO A 92 -11.03 -3.41 -17.37
CA PRO A 92 -10.94 -3.07 -18.77
C PRO A 92 -11.78 -1.81 -19.03
N PRO A 93 -11.31 -0.89 -19.90
CA PRO A 93 -12.09 0.29 -20.24
C PRO A 93 -13.47 -0.13 -20.76
N PRO A 94 -14.55 0.61 -20.42
CA PRO A 94 -15.88 0.27 -20.88
C PRO A 94 -15.91 0.20 -22.42
N LYS A 95 -16.56 -0.85 -22.96
CA LYS A 95 -16.70 -1.00 -24.40
C LYS A 95 -17.51 0.18 -24.94
N MET A 96 -16.89 1.00 -25.80
CA MET A 96 -17.57 2.11 -26.45
C MET A 96 -18.63 1.56 -27.41
N THR A 97 -19.89 1.95 -27.22
CA THR A 97 -20.97 1.63 -28.17
C THR A 97 -20.82 2.44 -29.46
N GLU A 98 -21.39 1.96 -30.56
CA GLU A 98 -21.31 2.67 -31.85
C GLU A 98 -21.98 4.07 -31.77
N ALA A 99 -23.07 4.19 -31.02
CA ALA A 99 -23.72 5.46 -30.78
C ALA A 99 -22.81 6.45 -30.00
N GLN A 100 -22.06 5.95 -29.00
CA GLN A 100 -21.08 6.76 -28.28
C GLN A 100 -19.90 7.16 -29.18
N ARG A 101 -19.43 6.25 -30.04
CA ARG A 101 -18.39 6.53 -31.03
C ARG A 101 -18.79 7.68 -31.95
N GLN A 102 -20.01 7.65 -32.49
CA GLN A 102 -20.49 8.69 -33.39
C GLN A 102 -20.64 10.05 -32.67
N LYS A 103 -21.17 10.06 -31.44
CA LYS A 103 -21.26 11.27 -30.61
C LYS A 103 -19.87 11.87 -30.35
N ASN A 104 -18.90 11.02 -30.02
CA ASN A 104 -17.53 11.44 -29.76
C ASN A 104 -16.88 12.04 -31.01
N LEU A 105 -17.06 11.42 -32.18
CA LEU A 105 -16.57 11.96 -33.46
C LEU A 105 -17.15 13.33 -33.78
N THR A 106 -18.45 13.51 -33.60
CA THR A 106 -19.11 14.81 -33.80
C THR A 106 -18.55 15.87 -32.86
N ARG A 107 -18.34 15.51 -31.59
CA ARG A 107 -17.77 16.40 -30.56
C ARG A 107 -16.33 16.80 -30.89
N LEU A 108 -15.51 15.85 -31.34
CA LEU A 108 -14.14 16.10 -31.78
C LEU A 108 -14.09 17.06 -32.97
N ARG A 109 -14.96 16.86 -33.97
CA ARG A 109 -15.05 17.76 -35.13
C ARG A 109 -15.42 19.19 -34.75
N THR A 110 -16.38 19.36 -33.83
CA THR A 110 -16.78 20.69 -33.34
C THR A 110 -15.67 21.37 -32.56
N MET A 111 -14.97 20.63 -31.69
CA MET A 111 -13.80 21.16 -30.97
C MET A 111 -12.69 21.61 -31.93
N MET A 112 -12.37 20.79 -32.96
CA MET A 112 -11.36 21.15 -33.96
C MET A 112 -11.74 22.39 -34.77
N ALA A 113 -13.00 22.54 -35.17
CA ALA A 113 -13.47 23.73 -35.87
C ALA A 113 -13.39 25.00 -35.00
N GLN A 114 -13.70 24.89 -33.71
CA GLN A 114 -13.60 26.00 -32.77
C GLN A 114 -12.14 26.40 -32.49
N LEU A 115 -11.25 25.42 -32.35
CA LEU A 115 -9.80 25.65 -32.22
C LEU A 115 -9.25 26.32 -33.49
N GLY A 116 -9.62 25.85 -34.67
CA GLY A 116 -9.23 26.46 -35.94
C GLY A 116 -9.69 27.91 -36.07
N LYS A 117 -10.94 28.22 -35.71
CA LYS A 117 -11.46 29.60 -35.68
C LYS A 117 -10.72 30.52 -34.70
N LYS A 118 -10.26 29.99 -33.56
CA LYS A 118 -9.48 30.74 -32.57
C LYS A 118 -8.02 30.92 -32.98
N MET A 119 -7.49 30.00 -33.78
CA MET A 119 -6.11 30.03 -34.30
C MET A 119 -5.94 30.89 -35.57
N THR A 120 -7.01 31.37 -36.19
CA THR A 120 -6.95 32.41 -37.24
C THR A 120 -7.19 33.78 -36.59
N PRO A 121 -6.15 34.57 -36.25
CA PRO A 121 -6.36 35.95 -35.86
C PRO A 121 -6.72 36.77 -37.09
N ASN A 122 -7.77 37.55 -36.91
CA ASN A 122 -8.19 38.74 -37.64
C ASN A 122 -7.12 39.34 -38.60
N THR A 123 -7.17 38.98 -39.88
CA THR A 123 -6.70 39.86 -40.97
C THR A 123 -7.82 40.86 -41.21
N GLN A 124 -7.80 41.99 -40.51
CA GLN A 124 -8.58 43.16 -40.89
C GLN A 124 -7.63 44.35 -41.00
N GLU A 125 -7.63 44.88 -42.21
CA GLU A 125 -6.97 46.10 -42.70
C GLU A 125 -7.47 47.37 -42.00
#